data_AF-A0A7K2XI70-F1
#
_entry.id   AF-A0A7K2XI70-F1
#
_cell.length_a   1.000
_cell.length_b   1.000
_cell.length_c   1.000
_cell.angle_alpha   90.00
_cell.angle_beta   90.00
_cell.angle_gamma   90.00
#
_symmetry.space_group_name_H-M   'P 1'
#
loop_
_entity.id
_entity.type
_entity.pdbx_description
1 polymer ?
#
loop_
_entity_poly.entity_id
_entity_poly.type
_entity_poly.pdbx_seq_one_letter_code
_entity_poly.pdbx_strand_id
1 'polypeptide(L)'
;MTVIEPGLSVHDGFAERPLANTALSRAVRAGQLLDELQELAPTMTDGQLRDGVHRALRHLTREQPPACQVDSITTLIRRGMRIDWHVPDRLPCA
;
A
#
# COMPACT_ATOMS: atom_id res chain seq x y z
N MET A 1 -0.79 -24.98 0.30
CA MET A 1 -0.44 -23.65 0.84
C MET A 1 0.15 -22.84 -0.30
N THR A 2 -0.56 -21.82 -0.76
CA THR A 2 -0.12 -20.96 -1.87
C THR A 2 0.12 -19.58 -1.27
N VAL A 3 1.36 -19.10 -1.36
CA VAL A 3 1.71 -17.75 -0.91
C VAL A 3 1.20 -16.79 -1.97
N ILE A 4 0.22 -15.96 -1.61
CA ILE A 4 -0.36 -14.97 -2.53
C ILE A 4 0.50 -13.70 -2.51
N GLU A 5 0.96 -13.32 -1.32
CA GLU A 5 2.01 -12.33 -1.09
C GLU A 5 2.83 -12.77 0.13
N PRO A 6 4.09 -12.37 0.27
CA PRO A 6 4.87 -12.78 1.43
C PRO A 6 4.28 -12.19 2.72
N GLY A 7 4.00 -13.08 3.67
CA GLY A 7 3.20 -12.79 4.86
C GLY A 7 1.69 -13.08 4.70
N LEU A 8 1.24 -13.53 3.53
CA LEU A 8 -0.14 -13.91 3.21
C LEU A 8 -0.18 -15.26 2.48
N SER A 9 -0.44 -16.34 3.23
CA SER A 9 -0.59 -17.69 2.70
C SER A 9 -2.06 -18.13 2.70
N VAL A 10 -2.50 -18.73 1.60
CA VAL A 10 -3.82 -19.35 1.44
C VAL A 10 -3.70 -20.87 1.48
N HIS A 11 -4.64 -21.52 2.17
CA HIS A 11 -4.90 -22.96 2.07
C HIS A 11 -6.18 -23.13 1.23
N ASP A 12 -6.16 -24.02 0.24
CA ASP A 12 -7.33 -24.36 -0.60
C ASP A 12 -8.02 -23.22 -1.40
N GLY A 13 -7.25 -22.24 -1.88
CA GLY A 13 -7.74 -21.31 -2.92
C GLY A 13 -8.73 -20.24 -2.45
N PHE A 14 -8.98 -20.11 -1.14
CA PHE A 14 -9.90 -19.11 -0.58
C PHE A 14 -9.30 -18.41 0.64
N ALA A 15 -9.39 -17.08 0.70
CA ALA A 15 -9.08 -16.32 1.91
C ALA A 15 -10.37 -16.22 2.76
N GLU A 16 -10.38 -16.81 3.96
CA GLU A 16 -11.51 -16.67 4.89
C GLU A 16 -11.87 -15.19 5.08
N ARG A 17 -13.18 -14.85 5.19
CA ARG A 17 -13.70 -13.47 5.38
C ARG A 17 -12.87 -12.58 6.32
N PRO A 18 -12.36 -13.06 7.49
CA PRO A 18 -11.52 -12.25 8.36
C PRO A 18 -10.19 -11.82 7.72
N LEU A 19 -9.59 -12.66 6.89
CA LEU A 19 -8.33 -12.41 6.18
C LEU A 19 -8.53 -11.39 5.04
N ALA A 20 -9.62 -11.53 4.28
CA ALA A 20 -10.02 -10.56 3.27
C ALA A 20 -10.29 -9.17 3.89
N ASN A 21 -11.04 -9.10 5.00
CA ASN A 21 -11.28 -7.83 5.70
C ASN A 21 -10.00 -7.19 6.28
N THR A 22 -9.05 -8.02 6.72
CA THR A 22 -7.76 -7.53 7.24
C THR A 22 -6.86 -7.02 6.12
N ALA A 23 -6.87 -7.64 4.94
CA ALA A 23 -6.19 -7.14 3.76
C ALA A 23 -6.82 -5.84 3.25
N LEU A 24 -8.15 -5.76 3.22
CA LEU A 24 -8.88 -4.56 2.84
C LEU A 24 -8.58 -3.38 3.79
N SER A 25 -8.63 -3.62 5.10
CA SER A 25 -8.30 -2.59 6.11
C SER A 25 -6.88 -2.05 5.96
N ARG A 26 -5.92 -2.91 5.61
CA ARG A 26 -4.53 -2.48 5.33
C ARG A 26 -4.43 -1.65 4.06
N ALA A 27 -5.15 -2.05 3.01
CA ALA A 27 -5.18 -1.31 1.76
C ALA A 27 -5.80 0.08 1.94
N VAL A 28 -6.89 0.20 2.71
CA VAL A 28 -7.52 1.49 3.06
C VAL A 28 -6.55 2.37 3.85
N ARG A 29 -5.92 1.81 4.90
CA ARG A 29 -4.90 2.53 5.70
C ARG A 29 -3.73 3.01 4.85
N ALA A 30 -3.23 2.18 3.95
CA ALA A 30 -2.12 2.55 3.06
C ALA A 30 -2.52 3.64 2.07
N GLY A 31 -3.74 3.58 1.51
CA GLY A 31 -4.30 4.64 0.66
C GLY A 31 -4.39 5.98 1.39
N GLN A 32 -4.95 5.98 2.61
CA GLN A 32 -5.03 7.18 3.46
C GLN A 32 -3.65 7.79 3.72
N LEU A 33 -2.65 6.96 4.05
CA LEU A 33 -1.28 7.44 4.25
C LEU A 33 -0.68 8.05 2.97
N LEU A 34 -0.98 7.50 1.80
CA LEU A 34 -0.51 8.05 0.52
C LEU A 34 -1.22 9.36 0.18
N ASP A 35 -2.50 9.52 0.52
CA ASP A 35 -3.24 10.77 0.36
C ASP A 35 -2.67 11.87 1.26
N GLU A 36 -2.43 11.57 2.55
CA GLU A 36 -1.77 12.49 3.48
C GLU A 36 -0.37 12.91 2.98
N LEU A 37 0.40 11.97 2.43
CA LEU A 37 1.72 12.27 1.86
C LEU A 37 1.63 13.16 0.63
N GLN A 38 0.58 13.04 -0.19
CA GLN A 38 0.35 13.92 -1.34
C GLN A 38 0.01 15.35 -0.91
N GLU A 39 -0.78 15.52 0.15
CA GLU A 39 -1.09 16.83 0.71
C GLU A 39 0.13 17.50 1.36
N LEU A 40 0.94 16.72 2.09
CA LEU A 40 2.11 17.22 2.81
C LEU A 40 3.36 17.33 1.93
N ALA A 41 3.38 16.73 0.74
CA ALA A 41 4.51 16.70 -0.18
C ALA A 41 5.18 18.08 -0.43
N PRO A 42 4.47 19.21 -0.54
CA PRO A 42 5.10 20.52 -0.75
C PRO A 42 5.98 20.97 0.42
N THR A 43 5.68 20.50 1.63
CA THR A 43 6.37 20.89 2.87
C THR A 43 7.43 19.89 3.32
N MET A 44 7.45 18.70 2.71
CA MET A 44 8.38 17.63 3.04
C MET A 44 9.65 17.68 2.18
N THR A 45 10.76 17.24 2.77
CA THR A 45 11.99 16.93 2.02
C THR A 45 11.83 15.61 1.27
N ASP A 46 12.61 15.40 0.21
CA ASP A 46 12.56 14.17 -0.57
C ASP A 46 12.84 12.91 0.29
N GLY A 47 13.71 13.03 1.30
CA GLY A 47 13.98 11.93 2.24
C GLY A 47 12.79 11.60 3.13
N GLN A 48 12.07 12.62 3.63
CA GLN A 48 10.86 12.41 4.43
C GLN A 48 9.72 11.84 3.59
N LEU A 49 9.56 12.32 2.35
CA LEU A 49 8.54 11.81 1.44
C LEU A 49 8.82 10.35 1.07
N ARG A 50 10.09 10.02 0.79
CA ARG A 50 10.53 8.63 0.52
C ARG A 50 10.28 7.70 1.71
N ASP A 51 10.60 8.12 2.93
CA ASP A 51 10.35 7.33 4.14
C ASP A 51 8.83 7.13 4.38
N GLY A 52 8.03 8.17 4.15
CA GLY A 52 6.57 8.08 4.22
C GLY A 52 6.01 7.05 3.25
N VAL A 53 6.41 7.13 1.98
CA VAL A 53 6.00 6.19 0.93
C VAL A 53 6.44 4.76 1.27
N HIS A 54 7.67 4.58 1.74
CA HIS A 54 8.17 3.28 2.18
C HIS A 54 7.32 2.68 3.30
N ARG A 55 6.98 3.46 4.32
CA ARG A 55 6.11 3.01 5.42
C ARG A 55 4.72 2.64 4.95
N ALA A 56 4.11 3.44 4.07
CA ALA A 56 2.78 3.17 3.53
C ALA A 56 2.76 1.84 2.76
N LEU A 57 3.73 1.62 1.86
CA LEU A 57 3.84 0.38 1.09
C LEU A 57 4.18 -0.83 1.94
N ARG A 58 5.04 -0.65 2.95
CA ARG A 58 5.35 -1.70 3.94
C ARG A 58 4.14 -2.08 4.77
N HIS A 59 3.26 -1.13 5.08
CA HIS A 59 2.03 -1.41 5.84
C HIS A 59 1.03 -2.25 5.03
N LEU A 60 0.93 -1.97 3.73
CA LEU A 60 0.09 -2.70 2.78
C LEU A 60 0.54 -4.16 2.65
N THR A 61 1.77 -4.33 2.18
CA THR A 61 2.35 -5.62 1.78
C THR A 61 2.84 -6.44 2.97
N ARG A 62 3.06 -5.80 4.14
CA ARG A 62 3.80 -6.36 5.28
C ARG A 62 5.24 -6.77 4.95
N GLU A 63 5.73 -6.33 3.80
CA GLU A 63 7.05 -6.66 3.27
C GLU A 63 7.95 -5.45 3.14
N GLN A 64 9.21 -5.71 2.81
CA GLN A 64 10.10 -4.65 2.36
C GLN A 64 9.70 -4.24 0.93
N PRO A 65 9.16 -3.03 0.71
CA PRO A 65 8.82 -2.60 -0.63
C PRO A 65 10.09 -2.42 -1.46
N PRO A 66 10.06 -2.79 -2.76
CA PRO A 66 11.19 -2.55 -3.66
C PRO A 66 11.54 -1.06 -3.71
N ALA A 67 12.84 -0.75 -3.61
CA ALA A 67 13.32 0.64 -3.64
C ALA A 67 12.86 1.39 -4.91
N CYS A 68 12.85 0.72 -6.06
CA CYS A 68 12.37 1.30 -7.32
C CYS A 68 10.89 1.71 -7.28
N GLN A 69 10.05 0.96 -6.57
CA GLN A 69 8.63 1.26 -6.43
C GLN A 69 8.43 2.48 -5.52
N VAL A 70 9.17 2.54 -4.40
CA VAL A 70 9.19 3.69 -3.49
C VAL A 70 9.62 4.95 -4.25
N ASP A 71 10.75 4.89 -4.96
CA ASP A 71 11.33 6.04 -5.67
C ASP A 71 10.41 6.53 -6.80
N SER A 72 9.77 5.60 -7.50
CA SER A 72 8.77 5.93 -8.53
C SER A 72 7.61 6.69 -7.90
N ILE A 73 6.97 6.15 -6.87
CA ILE A 73 5.82 6.78 -6.19
C ILE A 73 6.19 8.14 -5.59
N THR A 74 7.33 8.24 -4.90
CA THR A 74 7.86 9.51 -4.39
C THR A 74 8.00 10.54 -5.51
N THR A 75 8.50 10.14 -6.68
CA THR A 75 8.60 11.02 -7.85
C THR A 75 7.24 11.46 -8.39
N LEU A 76 6.25 10.55 -8.45
CA LEU A 76 4.90 10.88 -8.92
C LEU A 76 4.24 11.92 -7.97
N ILE A 77 4.33 11.67 -6.66
CA ILE A 77 3.80 12.58 -5.64
C ILE A 77 4.48 13.95 -5.73
N ARG A 78 5.81 13.98 -5.89
CA ARG A 78 6.57 15.23 -6.00
C ARG A 78 6.19 16.06 -7.25
N ARG A 79 5.77 15.39 -8.31
CA ARG A 79 5.26 16.03 -9.53
C ARG A 79 3.81 16.51 -9.40
N GLY A 80 3.19 16.33 -8.23
CA GLY A 80 1.78 16.66 -8.00
C GLY A 80 0.82 15.74 -8.72
N MET A 81 1.28 14.55 -9.15
CA MET A 81 0.38 13.58 -9.76
C MET A 81 -0.40 12.85 -8.67
N ARG A 82 -1.72 12.87 -8.81
CA ARG A 82 -2.59 12.15 -7.91
C ARG A 82 -2.43 10.65 -8.14
N ILE A 83 -2.17 9.92 -7.06
CA ILE A 83 -2.14 8.46 -7.10
C ILE A 83 -3.53 7.99 -6.69
N ASP A 84 -4.35 7.63 -7.68
CA ASP A 84 -5.65 7.01 -7.42
C ASP A 84 -5.42 5.58 -6.91
N TRP A 85 -5.31 5.47 -5.59
CA TRP A 85 -5.20 4.20 -4.90
C TRP A 85 -6.57 3.55 -4.79
N HIS A 86 -7.00 2.88 -5.85
CA HIS A 86 -8.28 2.19 -5.88
C HIS A 86 -8.23 0.90 -5.04
N VAL A 87 -8.62 0.97 -3.77
CA VAL A 87 -8.89 -0.23 -2.98
C VAL A 87 -10.22 -0.81 -3.44
N PRO A 88 -10.27 -2.04 -3.98
CA PRO A 88 -11.54 -2.65 -4.34
C PRO A 88 -12.40 -2.80 -3.07
N ASP A 89 -13.67 -2.36 -3.11
CA ASP A 89 -14.61 -2.41 -1.98
C ASP A 89 -14.81 -3.82 -1.39
N ARG A 90 -14.53 -4.84 -2.21
CA ARG A 90 -14.48 -6.24 -1.80
C ARG A 90 -13.31 -6.89 -2.50
N LEU A 91 -12.40 -7.48 -1.71
CA LEU A 91 -11.60 -8.59 -2.23
C LEU A 91 -12.58 -9.72 -2.58
N PRO A 92 -12.40 -10.44 -3.70
CA PRO A 92 -13.26 -11.56 -4.04
C PRO A 92 -13.23 -12.58 -2.91
N CYS A 93 -14.26 -12.54 -2.07
CA CYS A 93 -14.57 -13.57 -1.10
C CYS A 93 -15.29 -14.69 -1.86
N ALA A 94 -14.88 -15.94 -1.63
CA ALA A 94 -15.80 -17.06 -1.86
C ALA A 94 -16.34 -17.55 -0.51
#